data_AF-A0A949Y5X8-F1
#
_entry.id   AF-A0A949Y5X8-F1
#
_cell.length_a   1.000
_cell.length_b   1.000
_cell.length_c   1.000
_cell.angle_alpha   90.00
_cell.angle_beta   90.00
_cell.angle_gamma   90.00
#
_symmetry.space_group_name_H-M   'P 1'
#
loop_
_entity.id
_entity.type
_entity.pdbx_description
1 polymer ?
#
loop_
_entity_poly.entity_id
_entity_poly.type
_entity_poly.pdbx_seq_one_letter_code
_entity_poly.pdbx_strand_id
1 'polypeptide(L)'
;MIFVALTVTRETIEDIRGPFVGDNAAWSIAIIAVLLVLAVLAYLFWPATKPKVTPAPLPREVARLRLSEVRAASESASPYDTAVGLSAIVRAFVEQQYGLKSVSRTTQEFLVELASTNCLDPVQKTSLQRFLSVADQIKFAHAHPPEEGSNLVEQATNLIEQAP
;
A
#
# COMPACT_ATOMS: atom_id res chain seq x y z
N MET A 1 -17.96 -100.98 29.74
CA MET A 1 -16.96 -99.89 29.88
C MET A 1 -17.66 -98.58 29.55
N ILE A 2 -17.47 -97.60 30.43
CA ILE A 2 -18.13 -96.30 30.49
C ILE A 2 -17.58 -95.38 29.39
N PHE A 3 -18.45 -94.63 28.70
CA PHE A 3 -18.07 -93.38 28.03
C PHE A 3 -19.15 -92.33 28.30
N VAL A 4 -18.80 -91.38 29.17
CA VAL A 4 -19.54 -90.14 29.40
C VAL A 4 -19.13 -89.18 28.28
N ALA A 5 -20.04 -88.85 27.39
CA ALA A 5 -19.85 -87.80 26.40
C ALA A 5 -20.53 -86.52 26.90
N LEU A 6 -19.73 -85.48 27.16
CA LEU A 6 -20.18 -84.14 27.50
C LEU A 6 -21.08 -83.58 26.38
N THR A 7 -22.34 -83.29 26.69
CA THR A 7 -23.22 -82.53 25.78
C THR A 7 -22.83 -81.06 25.84
N VAL A 8 -21.95 -80.63 24.93
CA VAL A 8 -21.73 -79.21 24.64
C VAL A 8 -23.01 -78.65 24.01
N THR A 9 -23.75 -77.85 24.74
CA THR A 9 -24.83 -77.01 24.20
C THR A 9 -24.20 -75.98 23.27
N ARG A 10 -24.39 -76.14 21.95
CA ARG A 10 -24.09 -75.08 20.98
C ARG A 10 -25.12 -73.97 21.17
N GLU A 11 -24.74 -72.86 21.80
CA GLU A 11 -25.51 -71.63 21.65
C GLU A 11 -25.46 -71.21 20.18
N THR A 12 -26.65 -71.18 19.57
CA THR A 12 -26.83 -70.75 18.19
C THR A 12 -26.75 -69.23 18.20
N ILE A 13 -25.65 -68.68 17.69
CA ILE A 13 -25.50 -67.24 17.46
C ILE A 13 -26.52 -66.86 16.39
N GLU A 14 -27.62 -66.22 16.81
CA GLU A 14 -28.58 -65.61 15.91
C GLU A 14 -28.02 -64.32 15.29
N ASP A 15 -27.94 -64.35 13.97
CA ASP A 15 -28.23 -63.28 13.00
C ASP A 15 -27.75 -61.84 13.30
N ILE A 16 -26.63 -61.45 12.67
CA ILE A 16 -26.22 -60.05 12.49
C ILE A 16 -27.11 -59.44 11.40
N ARG A 17 -28.13 -58.68 11.79
CA ARG A 17 -28.89 -57.84 10.84
C ARG A 17 -27.94 -56.89 10.12
N GLY A 18 -28.01 -56.86 8.79
CA GLY A 18 -27.26 -55.91 7.96
C GLY A 18 -27.56 -54.44 8.32
N PRO A 19 -26.67 -53.50 7.93
CA PRO A 19 -26.80 -52.10 8.34
C PRO A 19 -28.15 -51.53 7.89
N PHE A 20 -28.83 -50.89 8.83
CA PHE A 20 -30.10 -50.21 8.58
C PHE A 20 -29.84 -48.99 7.69
N VAL A 21 -29.86 -49.18 6.37
CA VAL A 21 -29.94 -48.07 5.42
C VAL A 21 -31.40 -47.61 5.43
N GLY A 22 -31.78 -46.89 6.49
CA GLY A 22 -33.07 -46.22 6.52
C GLY A 22 -33.15 -45.29 5.31
N ASP A 23 -34.34 -45.18 4.70
CA ASP A 23 -34.63 -44.27 3.59
C ASP A 23 -34.50 -42.80 4.06
N ASN A 24 -33.25 -42.37 4.24
CA ASN A 24 -32.84 -41.08 4.76
C ASN A 24 -32.59 -40.08 3.64
N ALA A 25 -32.91 -40.45 2.39
CA ALA A 25 -32.79 -39.60 1.22
C ALA A 25 -33.57 -38.30 1.41
N ALA A 26 -34.76 -38.35 2.00
CA ALA A 26 -35.55 -37.16 2.31
C ALA A 26 -34.83 -36.21 3.30
N TRP A 27 -34.17 -36.76 4.32
CA TRP A 27 -33.39 -35.98 5.29
C TRP A 27 -32.12 -35.42 4.68
N SER A 28 -31.42 -36.19 3.83
CA SER A 28 -30.25 -35.71 3.09
C SER A 28 -30.62 -34.56 2.13
N ILE A 29 -31.74 -34.68 1.41
CA ILE A 29 -32.25 -33.62 0.52
C ILE A 29 -32.62 -32.37 1.34
N ALA A 30 -33.28 -32.53 2.49
CA ALA A 30 -33.62 -31.42 3.37
C ALA A 30 -32.36 -30.68 3.88
N ILE A 31 -31.32 -31.42 4.30
CA ILE A 31 -30.06 -30.83 4.76
C ILE A 31 -29.37 -30.07 3.63
N ILE A 32 -29.29 -30.65 2.42
CA ILE A 32 -28.69 -29.99 1.26
C ILE A 32 -29.45 -28.72 0.90
N ALA A 33 -30.79 -28.75 0.92
CA ALA A 33 -31.61 -27.58 0.65
C ALA A 33 -31.36 -26.46 1.68
N VAL A 34 -31.27 -26.79 2.96
CA VAL A 34 -30.96 -25.82 4.03
C VAL A 34 -29.56 -25.23 3.83
N LEU A 35 -28.55 -26.04 3.52
CA LEU A 35 -27.19 -25.57 3.26
C LEU A 35 -27.13 -24.63 2.05
N LEU A 36 -27.86 -24.93 0.97
CA LEU A 36 -27.96 -24.06 -0.19
C LEU A 36 -28.61 -22.72 0.16
N VAL A 37 -29.72 -22.74 0.91
CA VAL A 37 -30.38 -21.51 1.36
C VAL A 37 -29.43 -20.67 2.23
N LEU A 38 -28.72 -21.30 3.18
CA LEU A 38 -27.74 -20.60 4.00
C LEU A 38 -26.58 -20.04 3.18
N ALA A 39 -26.09 -20.76 2.18
CA ALA A 39 -25.03 -20.28 1.29
C ALA A 39 -25.51 -19.08 0.45
N VAL A 40 -26.74 -19.12 -0.06
CA VAL A 40 -27.35 -18.01 -0.81
C VAL A 40 -27.55 -16.81 0.11
N LEU A 41 -28.08 -17.00 1.32
CA LEU A 41 -28.23 -15.92 2.29
C LEU A 41 -26.87 -15.34 2.68
N ALA A 42 -25.88 -16.18 2.98
CA ALA A 42 -24.52 -15.73 3.28
C ALA A 42 -23.90 -14.94 2.11
N TYR A 43 -24.14 -15.35 0.87
CA TYR A 43 -23.71 -14.64 -0.33
C TYR A 43 -24.43 -13.28 -0.51
N LEU A 44 -25.76 -13.25 -0.31
CA LEU A 44 -26.58 -12.04 -0.41
C LEU A 44 -26.29 -11.03 0.70
N PHE A 45 -26.03 -11.52 1.91
CA PHE A 45 -25.63 -10.71 3.07
C PHE A 45 -24.12 -10.53 3.15
N TRP A 46 -23.34 -11.06 2.21
CA TRP A 46 -21.91 -10.81 2.18
C TRP A 46 -21.73 -9.32 1.88
N PRO A 47 -21.17 -8.52 2.80
CA PRO A 47 -20.92 -7.13 2.51
C PRO A 47 -19.95 -7.10 1.34
N ALA A 48 -20.42 -6.62 0.20
CA ALA A 48 -19.57 -6.28 -0.92
C ALA A 48 -18.69 -5.12 -0.46
N THR A 49 -17.57 -5.43 0.18
CA THR A 49 -16.51 -4.49 0.50
C THR A 49 -15.91 -4.03 -0.82
N LYS A 50 -16.62 -3.12 -1.48
CA LYS A 50 -16.02 -2.29 -2.52
C LYS A 50 -14.88 -1.56 -1.81
N PRO A 51 -13.61 -1.71 -2.23
CA PRO A 51 -12.57 -0.85 -1.72
C PRO A 51 -13.06 0.59 -1.95
N LYS A 52 -13.21 1.35 -0.86
CA LYS A 52 -13.50 2.78 -0.97
C LYS A 52 -12.38 3.34 -1.83
N VAL A 53 -12.70 3.75 -3.06
CA VAL A 53 -11.82 4.59 -3.86
C VAL A 53 -11.81 5.92 -3.14
N THR A 54 -10.92 6.07 -2.17
CA THR A 54 -10.56 7.38 -1.65
C THR A 54 -10.08 8.18 -2.86
N PRO A 55 -10.64 9.37 -3.13
CA PRO A 55 -10.06 10.24 -4.14
C PRO A 55 -8.57 10.39 -3.83
N ALA A 56 -7.72 10.22 -4.84
CA ALA A 56 -6.29 10.33 -4.66
C ALA A 56 -6.00 11.67 -3.96
N PRO A 57 -5.28 11.68 -2.84
CA PRO A 57 -4.99 12.91 -2.12
C PRO A 57 -4.30 13.89 -3.08
N LEU A 58 -4.65 15.17 -2.98
CA LEU A 58 -4.10 16.17 -3.88
C LEU A 58 -2.57 16.15 -3.78
N PRO A 59 -1.81 16.23 -4.89
CA PRO A 59 -0.35 16.19 -4.86
C PRO A 59 0.26 17.19 -3.87
N ARG A 60 -0.37 18.37 -3.74
CA ARG A 60 0.00 19.41 -2.78
C ARG A 60 -0.19 18.99 -1.32
N GLU A 61 -1.26 18.28 -0.99
CA GLU A 61 -1.52 17.80 0.38
C GLU A 61 -0.50 16.72 0.78
N VAL A 62 -0.21 15.80 -0.13
CA VAL A 62 0.82 14.78 0.07
C VAL A 62 2.18 15.45 0.27
N ALA A 63 2.55 16.40 -0.60
CA ALA A 63 3.81 17.10 -0.50
C ALA A 63 3.94 17.89 0.81
N ARG A 64 2.86 18.55 1.27
CA ARG A 64 2.81 19.25 2.57
C ARG A 64 3.01 18.32 3.75
N LEU A 65 2.32 17.18 3.76
CA LEU A 65 2.45 16.19 4.83
C LEU A 65 3.90 15.70 4.90
N ARG A 66 4.48 15.28 3.76
CA ARG A 66 5.87 14.82 3.69
C ARG A 66 6.87 15.89 4.09
N LEU A 67 6.63 17.15 3.71
CA LEU A 67 7.50 18.26 4.10
C LEU A 67 7.47 18.47 5.62
N SER A 68 6.30 18.35 6.25
CA SER A 68 6.18 18.44 7.71
C SER A 68 6.93 17.32 8.43
N GLU A 69 6.91 16.10 7.89
CA GLU A 69 7.69 14.96 8.41
C GLU A 69 9.20 15.22 8.33
N VAL A 70 9.70 15.67 7.17
CA VAL A 70 11.12 15.97 6.99
C VAL A 70 11.55 17.17 7.84
N ARG A 71 10.70 18.20 7.96
CA ARG A 71 10.97 19.35 8.84
C ARG A 71 11.11 18.91 10.29
N ALA A 72 10.20 18.09 10.80
CA ALA A 72 10.29 17.56 12.16
C ALA A 72 11.55 16.70 12.38
N ALA A 73 11.94 15.91 11.38
CA ALA A 73 13.15 15.09 11.45
C ALA A 73 14.45 15.90 11.31
N SER A 74 14.43 17.07 10.65
CA SER A 74 15.62 17.84 10.28
C SER A 74 16.47 18.32 11.47
N GLU A 75 15.89 18.43 12.66
CA GLU A 75 16.63 18.78 13.90
C GLU A 75 17.60 17.68 14.34
N SER A 76 17.32 16.43 13.96
CA SER A 76 18.11 15.25 14.34
C SER A 76 18.77 14.54 13.17
N ALA A 77 18.30 14.80 11.94
CA ALA A 77 18.81 14.22 10.71
C ALA A 77 20.05 14.98 10.21
N SER A 78 20.87 14.31 9.40
CA SER A 78 21.98 14.99 8.75
C SER A 78 21.49 16.00 7.69
N PRO A 79 22.28 17.06 7.40
CA PRO A 79 21.98 17.96 6.28
C PRO A 79 21.83 17.23 4.95
N TYR A 80 22.60 16.15 4.77
CA TYR A 80 22.52 15.25 3.63
C TYR A 80 21.13 14.60 3.53
N ASP A 81 20.66 13.93 4.58
CA ASP A 81 19.38 13.22 4.58
C ASP A 81 18.21 14.19 4.38
N THR A 82 18.31 15.38 4.99
CA THR A 82 17.32 16.45 4.81
C THR A 82 17.28 16.91 3.35
N ALA A 83 18.42 17.14 2.71
CA ALA A 83 18.48 17.55 1.30
C ALA A 83 17.99 16.46 0.34
N VAL A 84 18.31 15.19 0.62
CA VAL A 84 17.76 14.04 -0.13
C VAL A 84 16.24 14.03 -0.01
N GLY A 85 15.70 14.06 1.22
CA GLY A 85 14.26 14.04 1.49
C GLY A 85 13.51 15.20 0.82
N LEU A 86 13.96 16.44 1.02
CA LEU A 86 13.32 17.62 0.44
C LEU A 86 13.34 17.57 -1.10
N SER A 87 14.46 17.19 -1.70
CA SER A 87 14.55 17.10 -3.15
C SER A 87 13.63 16.04 -3.73
N ALA A 88 13.47 14.89 -3.05
CA ALA A 88 12.56 13.83 -3.47
C ALA A 88 11.10 14.31 -3.40
N ILE A 89 10.73 15.04 -2.34
CA ILE A 89 9.38 15.60 -2.18
C ILE A 89 9.05 16.58 -3.29
N VAL A 90 9.92 17.56 -3.55
CA VAL A 90 9.67 18.59 -4.58
C VAL A 90 9.60 17.96 -5.97
N ARG A 91 10.47 17.00 -6.29
CA ARG A 91 10.46 16.30 -7.57
C ARG A 91 9.19 15.47 -7.76
N ALA A 92 8.77 14.73 -6.74
CA ALA A 92 7.53 13.97 -6.76
C ALA A 92 6.31 14.88 -6.90
N PHE A 93 6.29 16.03 -6.20
CA PHE A 93 5.24 17.02 -6.33
C PHE A 93 5.12 17.54 -7.76
N VAL A 94 6.23 17.95 -8.38
CA VAL A 94 6.24 18.46 -9.76
C VAL A 94 5.79 17.38 -10.75
N GLU A 95 6.23 16.14 -10.57
CA GLU A 95 5.82 15.02 -11.42
C GLU A 95 4.33 14.72 -11.31
N GLN A 96 3.78 14.70 -10.09
CA GLN A 96 2.37 14.43 -9.86
C GLN A 96 1.46 15.60 -10.30
N GLN A 97 1.91 16.85 -10.11
CA GLN A 97 1.13 18.04 -10.42
C GLN A 97 1.12 18.36 -11.92
N TYR A 98 2.26 18.21 -12.60
CA TYR A 98 2.45 18.64 -13.99
C TYR A 98 2.71 17.51 -14.98
N GLY A 99 2.81 16.26 -14.52
CA GLY A 99 3.09 15.09 -15.38
C GLY A 99 4.53 15.04 -15.91
N LEU A 100 5.44 15.83 -15.35
CA LEU A 100 6.84 15.89 -15.76
C LEU A 100 7.66 14.81 -15.07
N LYS A 101 8.26 13.90 -15.84
CA LYS A 101 9.08 12.82 -15.27
C LYS A 101 10.32 13.40 -14.58
N SER A 102 10.31 13.41 -13.25
CA SER A 102 11.39 13.98 -12.44
C SER A 102 12.10 12.91 -11.61
N VAL A 103 11.38 11.93 -11.08
CA VAL A 103 11.92 10.89 -10.20
C VAL A 103 12.79 9.89 -10.97
N SER A 104 12.42 9.58 -12.21
CA SER A 104 13.17 8.67 -13.08
C SER A 104 14.30 9.36 -13.86
N ARG A 105 14.48 10.67 -13.71
CA ARG A 105 15.41 11.50 -14.49
C ARG A 105 16.47 12.13 -13.62
N THR A 106 17.66 12.32 -14.20
CA THR A 106 18.71 13.12 -13.58
C THR A 106 18.25 14.58 -13.41
N THR A 107 18.81 15.31 -12.43
CA THR A 107 18.47 16.74 -12.22
C THR A 107 18.63 17.57 -13.48
N GLN A 108 19.69 17.34 -14.24
CA GLN A 108 19.96 18.11 -15.45
C GLN A 108 18.94 17.82 -16.55
N GLU A 109 18.61 16.55 -16.81
CA GLU A 109 17.59 16.19 -17.80
C GLU A 109 16.22 16.77 -17.43
N PHE A 110 15.84 16.66 -16.15
CA PHE A 110 14.60 17.20 -15.64
C PHE A 110 14.52 18.73 -15.82
N LEU A 111 15.58 19.47 -15.49
CA LEU A 111 15.59 20.93 -15.62
C LEU A 111 15.54 21.39 -17.08
N VAL A 112 16.20 20.68 -18.00
CA VAL A 112 16.13 20.94 -19.44
C VAL A 112 14.70 20.72 -19.96
N GLU A 113 14.06 19.63 -19.58
CA GLU A 113 12.67 19.35 -19.94
C GLU A 113 11.73 20.41 -19.37
N LEU A 114 11.87 20.73 -18.08
CA LEU A 114 11.09 21.76 -17.39
C LEU A 114 11.19 23.12 -18.10
N ALA A 115 12.39 23.52 -18.52
CA ALA A 115 12.63 24.79 -19.20
C ALA A 115 11.81 24.91 -20.50
N SER A 116 11.60 23.79 -21.22
CA SER A 116 10.85 23.74 -22.48
C SER A 116 9.33 23.79 -22.31
N THR A 117 8.80 23.62 -21.10
CA THR A 117 7.35 23.57 -20.84
C THR A 117 6.80 24.89 -20.30
N ASN A 118 5.51 25.16 -20.48
CA ASN A 118 4.84 26.35 -19.93
C ASN A 118 4.09 26.07 -18.61
N CYS A 119 4.46 25.00 -17.89
CA CYS A 119 3.76 24.59 -16.67
C CYS A 119 4.05 25.47 -15.44
N LEU A 120 5.22 26.13 -15.42
CA LEU A 120 5.66 27.04 -14.37
C LEU A 120 6.03 28.39 -14.99
N ASP A 121 5.82 29.47 -14.23
CA ASP A 121 6.29 30.78 -14.62
C ASP A 121 7.84 30.87 -14.58
N PRO A 122 8.46 31.88 -15.24
CA PRO A 122 9.91 32.03 -15.27
C PRO A 122 10.56 32.18 -13.88
N VAL A 123 9.87 32.78 -12.92
CA VAL A 123 10.35 33.00 -11.54
C VAL A 123 10.34 31.66 -10.79
N GLN A 124 9.27 30.88 -10.90
CA GLN A 124 9.13 29.55 -10.34
C GLN A 124 10.15 28.58 -10.90
N LYS A 125 10.38 28.57 -12.22
CA LYS A 125 11.43 27.76 -12.86
C LYS A 125 12.80 28.08 -12.29
N THR A 126 13.12 29.36 -12.16
CA THR A 126 14.40 29.83 -11.59
C THR A 126 14.54 29.40 -10.13
N SER A 127 13.48 29.54 -9.33
CA SER A 127 13.47 29.12 -7.93
C SER A 127 13.64 27.61 -7.79
N LEU A 128 12.98 26.81 -8.61
CA LEU A 128 13.10 25.35 -8.61
C LEU A 128 14.50 24.90 -9.04
N GLN A 129 15.07 25.52 -10.08
CA GLN A 129 16.45 25.28 -10.51
C GLN A 129 17.45 25.59 -9.39
N ARG A 130 17.32 26.75 -8.73
CA ARG A 130 18.20 27.13 -7.62
C ARG A 130 18.09 26.12 -6.48
N PHE A 131 16.87 25.79 -6.06
CA PHE A 131 16.62 24.80 -5.00
C PHE A 131 17.28 23.45 -5.29
N LEU A 132 17.06 22.89 -6.50
CA LEU A 132 17.64 21.59 -6.86
C LEU A 132 19.17 21.65 -6.94
N SER A 133 19.73 22.77 -7.38
CA SER A 133 21.19 22.97 -7.44
C SER A 133 21.81 22.98 -6.04
N VAL A 134 21.19 23.67 -5.08
CA VAL A 134 21.65 23.71 -3.68
C VAL A 134 21.49 22.33 -3.03
N ALA A 135 20.36 21.66 -3.25
CA ALA A 135 20.14 20.32 -2.73
C ALA A 135 21.17 19.31 -3.26
N ASP A 136 21.48 19.35 -4.56
CA ASP A 136 22.48 18.46 -5.15
C ASP A 136 23.90 18.79 -4.64
N GLN A 137 24.24 20.06 -4.45
CA GLN A 137 25.49 20.43 -3.78
C GLN A 137 25.59 19.80 -2.39
N ILE A 138 24.54 19.86 -1.56
CA ILE A 138 24.57 19.26 -0.22
C ILE A 138 24.71 17.72 -0.29
N LYS A 139 24.06 17.07 -1.26
CA LYS A 139 24.16 15.61 -1.43
C LYS A 139 25.56 15.15 -1.82
N PHE A 140 26.26 15.92 -2.63
CA PHE A 140 27.55 15.52 -3.19
C PHE A 140 28.75 16.24 -2.55
N ALA A 141 28.53 17.28 -1.75
CA ALA A 141 29.58 17.95 -1.01
C ALA A 141 29.94 17.14 0.25
N HIS A 142 31.17 16.63 0.27
CA HIS A 142 31.69 15.83 1.40
C HIS A 142 32.04 16.64 2.65
N ALA A 143 32.09 17.98 2.57
CA ALA A 143 32.77 18.79 3.60
C ALA A 143 31.84 19.71 4.40
N HIS A 144 31.00 20.57 3.79
CA HIS A 144 30.09 21.47 4.51
C HIS A 144 28.89 21.83 3.62
N PRO A 145 27.65 21.84 4.15
CA PRO A 145 26.53 22.44 3.42
C PRO A 145 26.80 23.93 3.20
N PRO A 146 26.55 24.49 1.99
CA PRO A 146 26.69 25.93 1.76
C PRO A 146 25.77 26.72 2.71
N GLU A 147 26.11 27.97 3.03
CA GLU A 147 25.28 28.82 3.91
C GLU A 147 23.83 28.94 3.42
N GLU A 148 23.63 28.88 2.09
CA GLU A 148 22.32 28.85 1.42
C GLU A 148 21.48 27.59 1.74
N GLY A 149 22.10 26.52 2.22
CA GLY A 149 21.44 25.28 2.63
C GLY A 149 20.61 25.38 3.90
N SER A 150 20.87 26.39 4.74
CA SER A 150 20.11 26.65 5.98
C SER A 150 18.62 26.92 5.74
N ASN A 151 18.28 27.46 4.57
CA ASN A 151 16.90 27.81 4.19
C ASN A 151 16.25 26.79 3.24
N LEU A 152 16.82 25.59 3.07
CA LEU A 152 16.35 24.62 2.08
C LEU A 152 14.90 24.15 2.33
N VAL A 153 14.52 24.01 3.60
CA VAL A 153 13.14 23.66 4.01
C VAL A 153 12.14 24.76 3.61
N GLU A 154 12.51 26.03 3.83
CA GLU A 154 11.67 27.18 3.45
C GLU A 154 11.54 27.32 1.93
N GLN A 155 12.63 27.11 1.19
CA GLN A 155 12.60 27.10 -0.27
C GLN A 155 11.67 26.01 -0.82
N ALA A 156 11.75 24.79 -0.28
CA ALA A 156 10.87 23.69 -0.67
C ALA A 156 9.40 24.01 -0.35
N THR A 157 9.14 24.63 0.80
CA THR A 157 7.79 25.03 1.22
C THR A 157 7.21 26.05 0.24
N ASN A 158 7.92 27.13 -0.03
CA ASN A 158 7.49 28.17 -0.96
C ASN A 158 7.20 27.62 -2.36
N LEU A 159 8.02 26.69 -2.86
CA LEU A 159 7.81 26.07 -4.18
C LEU A 159 6.50 25.27 -4.25
N ILE A 160 6.12 24.57 -3.17
CA ILE A 160 4.88 23.78 -3.12
C ILE A 160 3.66 24.70 -2.95
N GLU A 161 3.79 25.80 -2.21
CA GLU A 161 2.67 26.71 -1.92
C GLU A 161 2.37 27.70 -3.03
N GLN A 162 3.40 28.19 -3.73
CA GLN A 162 3.26 29.17 -4.81
C GLN A 162 2.95 28.53 -6.16
N ALA A 163 2.96 27.20 -6.26
CA ALA A 163 2.57 26.47 -7.46
C ALA A 163 1.11 26.80 -7.84
N PRO A 164 0.82 27.07 -9.13
CA PRO A 164 -0.53 27.33 -9.62
C PRO A 164 -1.50 26.17 -9.34
#